data_AF-A0AAN7R1I2-F1
#
_entry.id   AF-A0AAN7R1I2-F1
#
_cell.length_a   1.000
_cell.length_b   1.000
_cell.length_c   1.000
_cell.angle_alpha   90.00
_cell.angle_beta   90.00
_cell.angle_gamma   90.00
#
_symmetry.space_group_name_H-M   'P 1'
#
loop_
_entity.id
_entity.type
_entity.pdbx_description
1 polymer ?
#
loop_
_entity_poly.entity_id
_entity_poly.type
_entity_poly.pdbx_seq_one_letter_code
_entity_poly.pdbx_strand_id
1 'polypeptide(L)'
;MMAYEQTANFQPRTATYRVKFAGRNISTEVTNEASVIVTWVRRISSMYAGKPMVVGLDVEWKPHELSWMSNKSATLQLCIDEECLIIQLFYVDRIPDELKNFLMDANFIFVGIEEVGQDAAKQSQRDCYGLNYRSLYDIREAAMAKKGAIRYKYKVGHMLFLILQSNL
;
A
#
# COMPACT_ATOMS: atom_id res chain seq x y z
N MET A 1 7.63 37.09 28.02
CA MET A 1 7.65 35.61 28.01
C MET A 1 7.22 35.20 26.62
N MET A 2 8.17 34.86 25.74
CA MET A 2 7.88 34.44 24.35
C MET A 2 7.60 32.94 24.38
N ALA A 3 6.39 32.53 24.03
CA ALA A 3 6.07 31.13 23.82
C ALA A 3 6.83 30.66 22.57
N TYR A 4 7.68 29.65 22.77
CA TYR A 4 8.22 28.87 21.67
C TYR A 4 7.09 28.00 21.14
N GLU A 5 6.42 28.42 20.07
CA GLU A 5 5.65 27.47 19.27
C GLU A 5 6.66 26.72 18.42
N GLN A 6 6.96 25.50 18.84
CA GLN A 6 7.60 24.52 17.98
C GLN A 6 6.56 24.11 16.94
N THR A 7 6.41 24.90 15.89
CA THR A 7 5.68 24.50 14.69
C THR A 7 6.44 23.32 14.11
N ALA A 8 5.89 22.12 14.31
CA ALA A 8 6.41 20.92 13.70
C ALA A 8 6.60 21.18 12.21
N ASN A 9 7.85 21.11 11.77
CA ASN A 9 8.23 21.21 10.35
C ASN A 9 7.43 20.19 9.54
N PHE A 10 6.35 20.65 8.89
CA PHE A 10 5.55 19.81 8.02
C PHE A 10 6.25 19.69 6.66
N GLN A 11 6.95 18.59 6.46
CA GLN A 11 7.71 18.24 5.26
C GLN A 11 7.62 16.72 5.05
N PRO A 12 7.28 16.16 3.86
CA PRO A 12 6.47 16.63 2.74
C PRO A 12 5.06 15.94 2.68
N ARG A 13 4.08 16.53 1.97
CA ARG A 13 2.73 15.96 1.73
C ARG A 13 2.72 14.78 0.73
N THR A 14 3.69 14.77 -0.17
CA THR A 14 3.92 13.73 -1.17
C THR A 14 5.41 13.71 -1.51
N ALA A 15 5.99 12.52 -1.73
CA ALA A 15 7.36 12.35 -2.18
C ALA A 15 7.45 11.29 -3.26
N THR A 16 8.35 11.49 -4.22
CA THR A 16 8.62 10.50 -5.28
C THR A 16 10.05 9.99 -5.15
N TYR A 17 10.20 8.68 -5.18
CA TYR A 17 11.47 7.97 -5.09
C TYR A 17 11.67 7.13 -6.34
N ARG A 18 12.93 6.96 -6.73
CA ARG A 18 13.32 5.95 -7.73
C ARG A 18 14.17 4.91 -7.04
N VAL A 19 13.64 3.70 -6.93
CA VAL A 19 14.31 2.59 -6.25
C VAL A 19 14.85 1.62 -7.28
N LYS A 20 16.12 1.26 -7.17
CA LYS A 20 16.69 0.16 -7.96
C LYS A 20 16.41 -1.17 -7.28
N PHE A 21 15.69 -2.06 -7.96
CA PHE A 21 15.44 -3.41 -7.48
C PHE A 21 15.53 -4.42 -8.63
N ALA A 22 16.29 -5.51 -8.43
CA ALA A 22 16.48 -6.56 -9.43
C ALA A 22 16.84 -6.03 -10.85
N GLY A 23 17.65 -4.98 -10.92
CA GLY A 23 18.07 -4.35 -12.19
C GLY A 23 17.04 -3.42 -12.83
N ARG A 24 15.87 -3.21 -12.20
CA ARG A 24 14.81 -2.31 -12.65
C ARG A 24 14.74 -1.05 -11.78
N ASN A 25 14.26 0.05 -12.37
CA ASN A 25 14.01 1.29 -11.64
C ASN A 25 12.51 1.38 -11.34
N ILE A 26 12.14 1.28 -10.07
CA ILE A 26 10.77 1.39 -9.60
C ILE A 26 10.50 2.84 -9.20
N SER A 27 9.55 3.48 -9.86
CA SER A 27 8.98 4.77 -9.48
C SER A 27 8.03 4.55 -8.30
N THR A 28 8.30 5.18 -7.17
CA THR A 28 7.49 5.03 -5.94
C THR A 28 7.00 6.39 -5.47
N GLU A 29 5.69 6.59 -5.44
CA GLU A 29 5.05 7.77 -4.87
C GLU A 29 4.57 7.45 -3.45
N VAL A 30 4.99 8.24 -2.47
CA VAL A 30 4.53 8.18 -1.08
C VAL A 30 3.67 9.39 -0.83
N THR A 31 2.43 9.22 -0.36
CA THR A 31 1.50 10.33 -0.23
C THR A 31 0.49 10.12 0.90
N ASN A 32 -0.01 11.24 1.42
CA ASN A 32 -1.23 11.31 2.21
C ASN A 32 -2.29 12.20 1.54
N GLU A 33 -2.11 12.60 0.28
CA GLU A 33 -3.01 13.50 -0.43
C GLU A 33 -3.97 12.74 -1.35
N ALA A 34 -5.29 12.87 -1.15
CA ALA A 34 -6.28 12.26 -2.02
C ALA A 34 -6.09 12.61 -3.51
N SER A 35 -5.67 13.83 -3.84
CA SER A 35 -5.41 14.29 -5.21
C SER A 35 -4.31 13.48 -5.92
N VAL A 36 -3.24 13.14 -5.19
CA VAL A 36 -2.13 12.34 -5.71
C VAL A 36 -2.57 10.89 -5.89
N ILE A 37 -3.30 10.33 -4.93
CA ILE A 37 -3.90 9.00 -5.04
C ILE A 37 -4.78 8.90 -6.29
N VAL A 38 -5.68 9.87 -6.50
CA VAL A 38 -6.56 9.92 -7.69
C VAL A 38 -5.74 10.01 -8.98
N THR A 39 -4.70 10.83 -8.99
CA THR A 39 -3.84 11.01 -10.17
C THR A 39 -3.11 9.71 -10.53
N TRP A 40 -2.53 9.04 -9.53
CA TRP A 40 -1.87 7.75 -9.70
C TRP A 40 -2.85 6.69 -10.21
N VAL A 41 -4.02 6.54 -9.57
CA VAL A 41 -5.05 5.57 -9.97
C VAL A 41 -5.49 5.79 -11.41
N ARG A 42 -5.82 7.03 -11.80
CA ARG A 42 -6.24 7.34 -13.18
C ARG A 42 -5.14 7.03 -14.19
N ARG A 43 -3.88 7.32 -13.84
CA ARG A 43 -2.72 6.99 -14.69
C ARG A 43 -2.60 5.48 -14.92
N ILE A 44 -2.65 4.68 -13.85
CA ILE A 44 -2.58 3.22 -13.94
C ILE A 44 -3.78 2.66 -14.70
N SER A 45 -5.00 3.05 -14.35
CA SER A 45 -6.21 2.60 -15.04
C SER A 45 -6.17 2.92 -16.55
N SER A 46 -5.66 4.09 -16.94
CA SER A 46 -5.51 4.46 -18.35
C SER A 46 -4.42 3.65 -19.05
N MET A 47 -3.28 3.39 -18.40
CA MET A 47 -2.15 2.66 -18.98
C MET A 47 -2.50 1.19 -19.28
N TYR A 48 -3.33 0.59 -18.43
CA TYR A 48 -3.72 -0.81 -18.50
C TYR A 48 -5.19 -1.02 -18.86
N ALA A 49 -5.84 -0.02 -19.47
CA ALA A 49 -7.24 -0.11 -19.86
C ALA A 49 -7.50 -1.36 -20.73
N GLY A 50 -8.46 -2.19 -20.29
CA GLY A 50 -8.84 -3.42 -20.97
C GLY A 50 -7.83 -4.56 -20.90
N LYS A 51 -6.77 -4.45 -20.09
CA LYS A 51 -5.77 -5.50 -19.89
C LYS A 51 -5.88 -6.07 -18.48
N PRO A 52 -6.04 -7.40 -18.32
CA PRO A 52 -5.95 -8.02 -17.01
C PRO A 52 -4.55 -7.86 -16.43
N MET A 53 -4.43 -7.23 -15.26
CA MET A 53 -3.16 -6.96 -14.60
C MET A 53 -3.14 -7.48 -13.16
N VAL A 54 -1.95 -7.83 -12.70
CA VAL A 54 -1.70 -8.20 -11.30
C VAL A 54 -1.10 -7.00 -10.57
N VAL A 55 -1.66 -6.66 -9.42
CA VAL A 55 -1.21 -5.58 -8.54
C VAL A 55 -0.74 -6.19 -7.22
N GLY A 56 0.52 -5.98 -6.88
CA GLY A 56 1.03 -6.28 -5.55
C GLY A 56 0.37 -5.37 -4.52
N LEU A 57 -0.18 -5.96 -3.47
CA LEU A 57 -0.85 -5.26 -2.39
C LEU A 57 -0.23 -5.67 -1.06
N ASP A 58 0.10 -4.67 -0.24
CA ASP A 58 0.52 -4.88 1.13
C ASP A 58 -0.08 -3.81 2.05
N VAL A 59 -0.40 -4.22 3.29
CA VAL A 59 -0.96 -3.31 4.29
C VAL A 59 -0.25 -3.52 5.61
N GLU A 60 0.50 -2.52 6.02
CA GLU A 60 1.23 -2.52 7.28
C GLU A 60 0.45 -1.72 8.32
N TRP A 61 0.07 -2.39 9.40
CA TRP A 61 -0.64 -1.81 10.54
C TRP A 61 0.32 -1.71 11.72
N LYS A 62 0.58 -0.50 12.22
CA LYS A 62 1.33 -0.30 13.45
C LYS A 62 0.35 -0.06 14.60
N PRO A 63 0.16 -1.03 15.51
CA PRO A 63 -0.55 -0.77 16.75
C PRO A 63 0.23 0.26 17.58
N HIS A 64 -0.49 1.17 18.24
CA HIS A 64 0.13 2.04 19.22
C HIS A 64 0.56 1.22 20.44
N GLU A 65 1.68 1.56 21.09
CA GLU A 65 2.15 0.84 22.31
C GLU A 65 1.14 0.87 23.47
N LEU A 66 0.17 1.77 23.40
CA LEU A 66 -0.91 1.91 24.36
C LEU A 66 -2.21 1.50 23.69
N SER A 67 -2.78 0.37 24.09
CA SER A 67 -3.95 -0.25 23.46
C SER A 67 -5.22 0.62 23.46
N TRP A 68 -5.31 1.59 24.38
CA TRP A 68 -6.41 2.55 24.47
C TRP A 68 -6.23 3.79 23.57
N MET A 69 -5.02 4.05 23.07
CA MET A 69 -4.75 5.08 22.06
C MET A 69 -4.91 4.45 20.69
N SER A 70 -6.17 4.24 20.30
CA SER A 70 -6.61 3.62 19.04
C SER A 70 -6.26 4.43 17.76
N ASN A 71 -5.18 5.19 17.76
CA ASN A 71 -4.69 5.92 16.60
C ASN A 71 -3.73 4.99 15.85
N LYS A 72 -4.32 4.10 15.05
CA LYS A 72 -3.61 3.06 14.31
C LYS A 72 -2.95 3.69 13.10
N SER A 73 -1.61 3.68 13.06
CA SER A 73 -0.88 4.12 11.88
C SER A 73 -0.90 3.00 10.85
N ALA A 74 -1.39 3.28 9.65
CA ALA A 74 -1.48 2.29 8.59
C ALA A 74 -0.89 2.81 7.28
N THR A 75 -0.20 1.94 6.55
CA THR A 75 0.20 2.21 5.17
C THR A 75 -0.40 1.17 4.23
N LEU A 76 -1.08 1.62 3.18
CA LEU A 76 -1.47 0.78 2.05
C LEU A 76 -0.44 0.95 0.94
N GLN A 77 0.02 -0.16 0.40
CA GLN A 77 1.08 -0.22 -0.59
C GLN A 77 0.53 -0.94 -1.83
N LEU A 78 0.61 -0.29 -2.98
CA LEU A 78 0.15 -0.82 -4.26
C LEU A 78 1.31 -0.76 -5.24
N CYS A 79 1.63 -1.87 -5.91
CA CYS A 79 2.70 -1.92 -6.89
C CYS A 79 2.26 -2.68 -8.15
N ILE A 80 2.49 -2.09 -9.32
CA ILE A 80 2.20 -2.66 -10.63
C ILE A 80 3.36 -2.34 -11.57
N ASP A 81 3.94 -3.36 -12.19
CA ASP A 81 5.17 -3.27 -12.98
C ASP A 81 6.30 -2.49 -12.26
N GLU A 82 6.63 -1.28 -12.73
CA GLU A 82 7.68 -0.40 -12.19
C GLU A 82 7.10 0.83 -11.46
N GLU A 83 5.80 0.81 -11.13
CA GLU A 83 5.09 1.90 -10.47
C GLU A 83 4.52 1.43 -9.12
N CYS A 84 4.85 2.14 -8.05
CA CYS A 84 4.35 1.90 -6.71
C CYS A 84 3.72 3.17 -6.11
N LEU A 85 2.66 2.97 -5.33
CA LEU A 85 2.00 3.99 -4.52
C LEU A 85 1.98 3.51 -3.06
N ILE A 86 2.49 4.33 -2.16
CA ILE A 86 2.44 4.15 -0.71
C ILE A 86 1.54 5.23 -0.14
N ILE A 87 0.40 4.80 0.41
CA ILE A 87 -0.60 5.67 0.99
C ILE A 87 -0.45 5.63 2.49
N GLN A 88 -0.14 6.77 3.10
CA GLN A 88 -0.11 6.92 4.56
C GLN A 88 -1.54 7.14 5.07
N LEU A 89 -2.29 6.05 5.24
CA LEU A 89 -3.73 6.05 5.57
C LEU A 89 -4.06 6.84 6.85
N PHE A 90 -3.14 6.90 7.81
CA PHE A 90 -3.36 7.66 9.04
C PHE A 90 -3.40 9.17 8.83
N TYR A 91 -2.67 9.67 7.83
CA TYR A 91 -2.56 11.11 7.56
C TYR A 91 -3.39 11.54 6.36
N VAL A 92 -4.16 10.63 5.76
CA VAL A 92 -4.94 10.94 4.56
C VAL A 92 -6.14 11.82 4.92
N ASP A 93 -6.38 12.85 4.11
CA ASP A 93 -7.51 13.76 4.30
C ASP A 93 -8.85 13.05 4.05
N ARG A 94 -8.88 12.18 3.04
CA ARG A 94 -10.01 11.29 2.71
C ARG A 94 -9.53 10.15 1.81
N ILE A 95 -10.17 9.00 1.91
CA ILE A 95 -9.96 7.92 0.92
C ILE A 95 -10.81 8.24 -0.32
N PRO A 96 -10.21 8.51 -1.49
CA PRO A 96 -10.96 8.84 -2.69
C PRO A 96 -11.72 7.63 -3.22
N ASP A 97 -12.90 7.86 -3.81
CA ASP A 97 -13.71 6.78 -4.37
C ASP A 97 -13.04 6.15 -5.59
N GLU A 98 -12.18 6.87 -6.31
CA GLU A 98 -11.35 6.30 -7.37
C GLU A 98 -10.47 5.15 -6.86
N LEU A 99 -9.89 5.27 -5.66
CA LEU A 99 -9.10 4.18 -5.08
C LEU A 99 -10.00 2.98 -4.75
N LYS A 100 -11.16 3.21 -4.13
CA LYS A 100 -12.10 2.13 -3.82
C LYS A 100 -12.58 1.41 -5.08
N ASN A 101 -12.91 2.16 -6.13
CA ASN A 101 -13.33 1.62 -7.42
C ASN A 101 -12.20 0.84 -8.08
N PHE A 102 -10.95 1.32 -8.00
CA PHE A 102 -9.77 0.61 -8.50
C PHE A 102 -9.55 -0.73 -7.79
N LEU A 103 -9.68 -0.77 -6.46
CA LEU A 103 -9.59 -2.01 -5.67
C LEU A 103 -10.71 -3.03 -5.96
N MET A 104 -11.81 -2.55 -6.56
CA MET A 104 -12.97 -3.35 -6.94
C MET A 104 -13.05 -3.65 -8.45
N ASP A 105 -12.12 -3.13 -9.26
CA ASP A 105 -12.13 -3.31 -10.71
C ASP A 105 -11.73 -4.75 -11.08
N ALA A 106 -12.54 -5.39 -11.93
CA ALA A 106 -12.33 -6.78 -12.36
C ALA A 106 -11.13 -6.97 -13.29
N ASN A 107 -10.60 -5.88 -13.87
CA ASN A 107 -9.38 -5.92 -14.69
C ASN A 107 -8.12 -6.08 -13.83
N PHE A 108 -8.19 -5.80 -12.52
CA PHE A 108 -7.04 -5.87 -11.63
C PHE A 108 -7.21 -7.00 -10.62
N ILE A 109 -6.18 -7.84 -10.50
CA ILE A 109 -6.09 -8.90 -9.52
C ILE A 109 -5.08 -8.45 -8.46
N PHE A 110 -5.54 -8.28 -7.23
CA PHE A 110 -4.69 -7.88 -6.12
C PHE A 110 -4.09 -9.11 -5.47
N VAL A 111 -2.77 -9.12 -5.33
CA VAL A 111 -2.02 -10.24 -4.73
C VAL A 111 -1.23 -9.71 -3.55
N GLY A 112 -1.40 -10.34 -2.40
CA GLY A 112 -0.74 -9.95 -1.18
C GLY A 112 -0.36 -11.18 -0.37
N ILE A 113 0.40 -10.96 0.70
CA ILE A 113 0.53 -11.96 1.75
C ILE A 113 -0.46 -11.55 2.82
N GLU A 114 -1.60 -12.23 2.89
CA GLU A 114 -2.35 -12.18 4.14
C GLU A 114 -1.58 -13.03 5.15
N GLU A 115 -1.36 -12.51 6.35
CA GLU A 115 -0.90 -13.36 7.43
C GLU A 115 -2.03 -14.34 7.73
N VAL A 116 -1.79 -15.62 7.45
CA VAL A 116 -2.72 -16.72 7.70
C VAL A 116 -3.28 -16.61 9.11
N GLY A 117 -4.56 -16.28 9.17
CA GLY A 117 -5.28 -15.88 10.37
C GLY A 117 -6.13 -14.67 10.03
N GLN A 118 -7.44 -14.86 9.86
CA GLN A 118 -8.41 -13.77 9.83
C GLN A 118 -8.36 -13.04 11.17
N ASP A 119 -7.35 -12.21 11.36
CA ASP A 119 -7.24 -11.38 12.53
C ASP A 119 -8.37 -10.36 12.42
N ALA A 120 -9.42 -10.53 13.24
CA ALA A 120 -10.57 -9.64 13.27
C ALA A 120 -10.13 -8.17 13.42
N ALA A 121 -8.96 -7.94 14.03
CA ALA A 121 -8.33 -6.62 14.10
C ALA A 121 -7.95 -6.06 12.72
N LYS A 122 -7.43 -6.86 11.79
CA LYS A 122 -7.10 -6.44 10.42
C LYS A 122 -8.35 -6.22 9.58
N GLN A 123 -9.37 -7.07 9.75
CA GLN A 123 -10.66 -6.87 9.09
C GLN A 123 -11.32 -5.57 9.55
N SER A 124 -11.47 -5.38 10.86
CA SER A 124 -12.01 -4.15 11.44
C SER A 124 -11.24 -2.91 10.98
N GLN A 125 -9.92 -3.01 10.82
CA GLN A 125 -9.10 -1.91 10.32
C GLN A 125 -9.36 -1.60 8.83
N ARG A 126 -9.53 -2.61 7.98
CA ARG A 126 -9.97 -2.37 6.59
C ARG A 126 -11.32 -1.69 6.53
N ASP A 127 -12.25 -2.14 7.38
CA ASP A 127 -13.59 -1.57 7.47
C ASP A 127 -13.54 -0.10 7.92
N CYS A 128 -12.66 0.27 8.86
CA CYS A 128 -12.45 1.66 9.28
C CYS A 128 -12.09 2.60 8.12
N TYR A 129 -11.33 2.11 7.13
CA TYR A 129 -10.93 2.89 5.95
C TYR A 129 -11.83 2.63 4.73
N GLY A 130 -12.84 1.76 4.84
CA GLY A 130 -13.73 1.37 3.74
C GLY A 130 -13.01 0.71 2.56
N LEU A 131 -11.90 0.00 2.84
CA LEU A 131 -11.10 -0.67 1.81
C LEU A 131 -11.62 -2.09 1.58
N ASN A 132 -12.33 -2.27 0.46
CA ASN A 132 -12.79 -3.58 -0.01
C ASN A 132 -11.99 -3.99 -1.25
N TYR A 133 -11.74 -5.29 -1.40
CA TYR A 133 -11.01 -5.85 -2.53
C TYR A 133 -11.90 -6.86 -3.24
N ARG A 134 -12.05 -6.74 -4.57
CA ARG A 134 -12.85 -7.71 -5.34
C ARG A 134 -12.18 -9.08 -5.40
N SER A 135 -10.87 -9.09 -5.60
CA SER A 135 -10.06 -10.28 -5.82
C SER A 135 -8.72 -10.10 -5.12
N LEU A 136 -8.65 -10.54 -3.85
CA LEU A 136 -7.41 -10.60 -3.08
C LEU A 136 -6.97 -12.06 -2.95
N TYR A 137 -5.80 -12.40 -3.49
CA TYR A 137 -5.24 -13.75 -3.41
C TYR A 137 -4.03 -13.78 -2.47
N ASP A 138 -4.01 -14.75 -1.55
CA ASP A 138 -2.82 -15.04 -0.74
C ASP A 138 -1.79 -15.81 -1.59
N ILE A 139 -0.66 -15.15 -1.84
CA ILE A 139 0.44 -15.77 -2.60
C ILE A 139 1.10 -16.93 -1.86
N ARG A 140 0.92 -17.07 -0.54
CA ARG A 140 1.44 -18.23 0.23
C ARG A 140 0.77 -19.52 -0.21
N GLU A 141 -0.55 -19.52 -0.36
CA GLU A 141 -1.30 -20.70 -0.79
C GLU A 141 -0.92 -21.11 -2.22
N ALA A 142 -0.82 -20.13 -3.13
CA ALA A 142 -0.39 -20.36 -4.50
C ALA A 142 1.06 -20.90 -4.59
N ALA A 143 1.94 -20.44 -3.72
CA ALA A 143 3.33 -20.91 -3.63
C ALA A 143 3.44 -22.33 -3.05
N MET A 144 2.61 -22.69 -2.07
CA MET A 144 2.58 -24.05 -1.50
C MET A 144 2.03 -25.09 -2.47
N ALA A 145 1.08 -24.71 -3.33
CA ALA A 145 0.50 -25.59 -4.35
C ALA A 145 1.47 -25.95 -5.49
N LYS A 146 2.52 -25.16 -5.73
CA LYS A 146 3.53 -25.40 -6.78
C LYS A 146 4.85 -25.92 -6.18
N LYS A 147 4.94 -27.23 -5.92
CA LYS A 147 6.23 -27.92 -5.67
C LYS A 147 7.04 -28.01 -6.98
N GLY A 148 7.75 -26.93 -7.31
CA GLY A 148 8.66 -26.89 -8.45
C GLY A 148 8.70 -25.53 -9.13
N ALA A 149 9.65 -24.69 -8.69
CA ALA A 149 10.14 -23.51 -9.40
C ALA A 149 9.13 -22.40 -9.75
N ILE A 150 8.68 -21.64 -8.74
CA ILE A 150 9.13 -20.25 -8.57
C ILE A 150 9.32 -20.05 -7.07
N ARG A 151 10.57 -19.88 -6.65
CA ARG A 151 10.86 -19.34 -5.33
C ARG A 151 10.33 -17.90 -5.39
N TYR A 152 9.08 -17.66 -4.96
CA TYR A 152 8.55 -16.32 -4.67
C TYR A 152 9.33 -15.78 -3.47
N LYS A 153 10.62 -15.52 -3.70
CA LYS A 153 11.64 -15.20 -2.70
C LYS A 153 11.52 -13.77 -2.17
N TYR A 154 10.49 -13.08 -2.60
CA TYR A 154 10.27 -11.70 -2.31
C TYR A 154 8.85 -11.59 -1.81
N LYS A 155 8.71 -11.60 -0.47
CA LYS A 155 7.61 -10.88 0.16
C LYS A 155 7.54 -9.53 -0.58
N VAL A 156 6.46 -9.26 -1.31
CA VAL A 156 6.24 -7.93 -1.89
C VAL A 156 6.35 -6.88 -0.78
N GLY A 157 5.93 -7.21 0.46
CA GLY A 157 6.19 -6.42 1.66
C GLY A 157 7.65 -6.29 2.12
N HIS A 158 8.54 -7.28 1.90
CA HIS A 158 9.97 -7.12 2.26
C HIS A 158 10.75 -6.31 1.22
N MET A 159 10.22 -6.20 0.00
CA MET A 159 10.76 -5.35 -1.05
C MET A 159 10.51 -3.87 -0.74
N LEU A 160 9.35 -3.53 -0.15
CA LEU A 160 9.05 -2.18 0.31
C LEU A 160 9.59 -1.88 1.71
N PHE A 161 9.74 -2.90 2.58
CA PHE A 161 10.46 -2.77 3.85
C PHE A 161 11.88 -2.23 3.66
N LEU A 162 12.60 -2.66 2.61
CA LEU A 162 13.91 -2.10 2.26
C LEU A 162 13.84 -0.68 1.69
N ILE A 163 12.71 -0.27 1.09
CA ILE A 163 12.52 1.08 0.56
C ILE A 163 12.25 2.07 1.70
N LEU A 164 11.45 1.67 2.69
CA LEU A 164 11.00 2.53 3.79
C LEU A 164 11.97 2.58 4.99
N GLN A 165 12.80 1.56 5.22
CA GLN A 165 13.82 1.59 6.28
C GLN A 165 15.05 2.47 5.94
N SER A 166 15.13 3.00 4.72
CA SER A 166 16.25 3.87 4.30
C SER A 166 16.03 5.37 4.52
N ASN A 167 14.82 5.86 4.84
CA ASN A 167 14.53 7.30 4.99
C ASN A 167 13.31 7.65 5.88
N LEU A 168 13.04 6.89 6.95
CA LEU A 168 12.14 7.30 8.04
C LEU A 168 12.80 7.04 9.39
#